data_AF-A0A955DPR0-F1
#
_entry.id   AF-A0A955DPR0-F1
#
_cell.length_a   1.000
_cell.length_b   1.000
_cell.length_c   1.000
_cell.angle_alpha   90.00
_cell.angle_beta   90.00
_cell.angle_gamma   90.00
#
_symmetry.space_group_name_H-M   'P 1'
#
loop_
_entity.id
_entity.type
_entity.pdbx_description
1 polymer ?
#
loop_
_entity_poly.entity_id
_entity_poly.type
_entity_poly.pdbx_seq_one_letter_code
_entity_poly.pdbx_strand_id
1 'polypeptide(L)'
;DEGPLAQRLMSRFTGAAARAADIDHLRDALRADTGVEPAIISSSYQDAGLLAFYLPDHPHTYSARHQLGGRRSAYDFFPDTHLDDPALLGRPAILVGESLGRWANALPTTVVTEAELDLTYTTPAFGGFDTVVEPTSTTEVAP
;
A
#
# COMPACT_ATOMS: atom_id res chain seq x y z
N ASP A 1 -26.83 -20.43 4.55
CA ASP A 1 -25.57 -20.95 3.98
C ASP A 1 -25.19 -20.16 2.75
N GLU A 2 -24.23 -19.27 2.88
CA GLU A 2 -23.65 -18.54 1.75
C GLU A 2 -22.49 -19.37 1.16
N GLY A 3 -22.50 -19.57 -0.16
CA GLY A 3 -21.53 -20.42 -0.85
C GLY A 3 -20.09 -19.87 -0.85
N PRO A 4 -19.09 -20.69 -1.23
CA PRO A 4 -17.66 -20.34 -1.16
C PRO A 4 -17.25 -19.13 -2.00
N LEU A 5 -18.04 -18.75 -3.02
CA LEU A 5 -17.85 -17.52 -3.78
C LEU A 5 -18.21 -16.28 -2.97
N ALA A 6 -19.35 -16.30 -2.26
CA ALA A 6 -19.80 -15.20 -1.41
C ALA A 6 -18.82 -14.96 -0.27
N GLN A 7 -18.28 -16.02 0.33
CA GLN A 7 -17.27 -15.93 1.39
C GLN A 7 -15.96 -15.29 0.90
N ARG A 8 -15.50 -15.63 -0.32
CA ARG A 8 -14.31 -15.01 -0.94
C ARG A 8 -14.54 -13.54 -1.31
N LEU A 9 -15.75 -13.19 -1.75
CA LEU A 9 -16.12 -11.80 -2.06
C LEU A 9 -16.19 -10.97 -0.78
N MET A 10 -16.89 -11.47 0.25
CA MET A 10 -16.96 -10.84 1.58
C MET A 10 -15.56 -10.65 2.17
N SER A 11 -14.71 -11.69 2.16
CA SER A 11 -13.33 -11.59 2.63
C SER A 11 -12.50 -10.54 1.87
N ARG A 12 -12.72 -10.38 0.57
CA ARG A 12 -12.08 -9.32 -0.23
C ARG A 12 -12.54 -7.92 0.18
N PHE A 13 -13.83 -7.72 0.40
CA PHE A 13 -14.37 -6.41 0.80
C PHE A 13 -14.02 -6.05 2.24
N THR A 14 -14.18 -6.98 3.19
CA THR A 14 -13.79 -6.76 4.59
C THR A 14 -12.28 -6.57 4.72
N GLY A 15 -11.48 -7.31 3.93
CA GLY A 15 -10.03 -7.14 3.88
C GLY A 15 -9.61 -5.81 3.26
N ALA A 16 -10.35 -5.30 2.27
CA ALA A 16 -10.07 -4.01 1.65
C ALA A 16 -10.31 -2.83 2.61
N ALA A 17 -11.39 -2.87 3.39
CA ALA A 17 -11.66 -1.86 4.42
C ALA A 17 -10.59 -1.84 5.52
N ALA A 18 -10.18 -3.01 6.01
CA ALA A 18 -9.10 -3.12 7.00
C ALA A 18 -7.77 -2.59 6.45
N ARG A 19 -7.40 -3.01 5.23
CA ARG A 19 -6.21 -2.51 4.55
C ARG A 19 -6.24 -0.99 4.34
N ALA A 20 -7.39 -0.44 3.98
CA ALA A 20 -7.53 1.01 3.82
C ALA A 20 -7.30 1.75 5.15
N ALA A 21 -7.81 1.22 6.28
CA ALA A 21 -7.55 1.80 7.59
C ALA A 21 -6.05 1.79 7.95
N ASP A 22 -5.34 0.69 7.67
CA ASP A 22 -3.89 0.62 7.91
C ASP A 22 -3.13 1.64 7.04
N ILE A 23 -3.49 1.74 5.76
CA ILE A 23 -2.91 2.73 4.83
C ILE A 23 -3.22 4.16 5.26
N ASP A 24 -4.41 4.42 5.82
CA ASP A 24 -4.78 5.74 6.32
C ASP A 24 -3.91 6.16 7.51
N HIS A 25 -3.68 5.24 8.47
CA HIS A 25 -2.78 5.51 9.58
C HIS A 25 -1.35 5.83 9.12
N LEU A 26 -0.84 5.08 8.13
CA LEU A 26 0.48 5.33 7.55
C LEU A 26 0.53 6.66 6.81
N ARG A 27 -0.53 7.00 6.07
CA ARG A 27 -0.67 8.28 5.39
C ARG A 27 -0.63 9.45 6.36
N ASP A 28 -1.35 9.36 7.47
CA ASP A 28 -1.34 10.40 8.50
C ASP A 28 0.03 10.54 9.17
N ALA A 29 0.70 9.43 9.47
CA ALA A 29 2.05 9.45 10.02
C ALA A 29 3.05 10.12 9.07
N LEU A 30 2.99 9.81 7.78
CA LEU A 30 3.86 10.40 6.76
C LEU A 30 3.57 11.87 6.51
N ARG A 31 2.28 12.24 6.51
CA ARG A 31 1.88 13.64 6.42
C ARG A 31 2.41 14.43 7.62
N ALA A 32 2.36 13.87 8.82
CA ALA A 32 2.87 14.50 10.03
C ALA A 32 4.40 14.68 10.02
N ASP A 33 5.14 13.69 9.49
CA ASP A 33 6.61 13.73 9.42
C ASP A 33 7.13 14.67 8.32
N THR A 34 6.54 14.57 7.12
CA THR A 34 7.04 15.28 5.93
C THR A 34 6.36 16.62 5.68
N GLY A 35 5.18 16.85 6.25
CA GLY A 35 4.32 17.99 5.94
C GLY A 35 3.68 17.94 4.54
N VAL A 36 3.84 16.84 3.80
CA VAL A 36 3.37 16.68 2.42
C VAL A 36 2.38 15.52 2.33
N GLU A 37 1.33 15.67 1.50
CA GLU A 37 0.37 14.60 1.25
C GLU A 37 1.01 13.43 0.50
N PRO A 38 1.07 12.21 1.08
CA PRO A 38 1.63 11.05 0.39
C PRO A 38 0.82 10.64 -0.84
N ALA A 39 1.51 10.22 -1.89
CA ALA A 39 0.87 9.52 -3.02
C ALA A 39 0.64 8.05 -2.66
N ILE A 40 -0.50 7.50 -3.06
CA ILE A 40 -0.83 6.09 -2.78
C ILE A 40 -0.78 5.32 -4.10
N ILE A 41 0.22 4.46 -4.24
CA ILE A 41 0.52 3.76 -5.49
C ILE A 41 0.41 2.25 -5.26
N SER A 42 -0.48 1.60 -5.99
CA SER A 42 -0.68 0.15 -5.89
C SER A 42 -0.15 -0.60 -7.11
N SER A 43 0.30 -1.84 -6.90
CA SER A 43 0.73 -2.74 -7.96
C SER A 43 -0.41 -3.26 -8.85
N SER A 44 -1.66 -3.09 -8.42
CA SER A 44 -2.85 -3.54 -9.15
C SER A 44 -3.91 -2.43 -9.22
N TYR A 45 -4.63 -2.34 -10.34
CA TYR A 45 -5.71 -1.36 -10.50
C TYR A 45 -6.90 -1.67 -9.60
N GLN A 46 -7.06 -2.94 -9.19
CA GLN A 46 -8.14 -3.38 -8.30
C GLN A 46 -7.91 -2.84 -6.90
N ASP A 47 -6.70 -2.98 -6.38
CA ASP A 47 -6.32 -2.44 -5.07
C ASP A 47 -6.34 -0.92 -5.07
N ALA A 48 -5.84 -0.28 -6.15
CA ALA A 48 -5.94 1.18 -6.30
C ALA A 48 -7.40 1.66 -6.18
N GLY A 49 -8.33 1.01 -6.90
CA GLY A 49 -9.75 1.37 -6.85
C GLY A 49 -10.40 1.10 -5.48
N LEU A 50 -10.05 -0.02 -4.84
CA LEU A 50 -10.55 -0.32 -3.50
C LEU A 50 -10.03 0.67 -2.46
N LEU A 51 -8.76 1.07 -2.53
CA LEU A 51 -8.19 2.07 -1.64
C LEU A 51 -8.85 3.44 -1.85
N ALA A 52 -9.05 3.89 -3.09
CA ALA A 52 -9.77 5.13 -3.37
C ALA A 52 -11.21 5.11 -2.82
N PHE A 53 -11.86 3.94 -2.83
CA PHE A 53 -13.20 3.78 -2.29
C PHE A 53 -13.25 3.79 -0.76
N TYR A 54 -12.33 3.09 -0.10
CA TYR A 54 -12.38 2.86 1.36
C TYR A 54 -11.58 3.87 2.19
N LEU A 55 -10.60 4.57 1.61
CA LEU A 55 -9.87 5.62 2.32
C LEU A 55 -10.75 6.85 2.58
N PRO A 56 -10.60 7.52 3.73
CA PRO A 56 -11.55 8.54 4.19
C PRO A 56 -11.97 9.59 3.16
N ASP A 57 -11.13 10.48 2.71
CA ASP A 57 -11.44 11.57 1.78
C ASP A 57 -11.57 11.17 0.29
N HIS A 58 -11.70 9.87 0.01
CA HIS A 58 -11.70 9.31 -1.34
C HIS A 58 -10.55 9.85 -2.23
N PRO A 59 -9.29 9.71 -1.78
CA PRO A 59 -8.16 10.35 -2.44
C PRO A 59 -7.87 9.73 -3.81
N HIS A 60 -7.13 10.47 -4.64
CA HIS A 60 -6.56 9.91 -5.86
C HIS A 60 -5.55 8.82 -5.49
N THR A 61 -5.75 7.63 -6.05
CA THR A 61 -4.79 6.52 -6.00
C THR A 61 -4.24 6.27 -7.39
N TYR A 62 -3.10 5.58 -7.46
CA TYR A 62 -2.40 5.31 -8.70
C TYR A 62 -2.18 3.81 -8.85
N SER A 63 -2.12 3.34 -10.09
CA SER A 63 -1.73 1.96 -10.38
C SER A 63 -0.42 1.92 -11.14
N ALA A 64 0.56 1.18 -10.61
CA ALA A 64 1.83 0.90 -11.28
C ALA A 64 1.81 -0.42 -12.06
N ARG A 65 0.62 -0.98 -12.33
CA ARG A 65 0.49 -2.30 -12.93
C ARG A 65 1.25 -2.40 -14.25
N HIS A 66 1.23 -1.34 -15.07
CA HIS A 66 1.94 -1.32 -16.36
C HIS A 66 3.47 -1.23 -16.18
N GLN A 67 3.93 -0.38 -15.27
CA GLN A 67 5.34 -0.16 -14.92
C GLN A 67 5.98 -1.42 -14.35
N LEU A 68 5.20 -2.22 -13.62
CA LEU A 68 5.58 -3.54 -13.12
C LEU A 68 5.52 -4.66 -14.19
N GLY A 69 5.32 -4.32 -15.47
CA GLY A 69 5.28 -5.27 -16.60
C GLY A 69 3.91 -5.90 -16.87
N GLY A 70 2.86 -5.41 -16.23
CA GLY A 70 1.48 -5.86 -16.43
C GLY A 70 0.78 -5.20 -17.62
N ARG A 71 -0.46 -5.64 -17.86
CA ARG A 71 -1.35 -5.02 -18.86
C ARG A 71 -1.76 -3.62 -18.40
N ARG A 72 -1.85 -2.69 -19.36
CA ARG A 72 -2.46 -1.37 -19.16
C ARG A 72 -3.89 -1.48 -18.65
N SER A 73 -4.29 -0.49 -17.86
CA SER A 73 -5.58 -0.30 -17.22
C SER A 73 -6.06 1.13 -17.45
N ALA A 74 -7.25 1.47 -16.94
CA ALA A 74 -7.78 2.83 -17.05
C ALA A 74 -6.85 3.91 -16.46
N TYR A 75 -6.10 3.57 -15.40
CA TYR A 75 -5.13 4.46 -14.74
C TYR A 75 -4.00 4.93 -15.68
N ASP A 76 -3.71 4.17 -16.74
CA ASP A 76 -2.67 4.51 -17.72
C ASP A 76 -3.16 5.48 -18.82
N PHE A 77 -4.43 5.90 -18.78
CA PHE A 77 -5.03 6.75 -19.82
C PHE A 77 -5.60 8.06 -19.29
N PHE A 78 -5.80 8.19 -17.98
CA PHE A 78 -6.35 9.40 -17.38
C PHE A 78 -5.23 10.26 -16.78
N PRO A 79 -5.11 11.56 -17.14
CA PRO A 79 -4.00 12.41 -16.72
C PRO A 79 -3.82 12.52 -15.20
N ASP A 80 -4.92 12.51 -14.45
CA ASP A 80 -5.00 12.71 -13.00
C ASP A 80 -4.75 11.44 -12.18
N THR A 81 -4.52 10.31 -12.84
CA THR A 81 -4.16 9.02 -12.22
C THR A 81 -2.95 8.37 -12.91
N HIS A 82 -2.35 9.06 -13.88
CA HIS A 82 -1.15 8.61 -14.56
C HIS A 82 0.08 8.83 -13.68
N LEU A 83 1.00 7.87 -13.66
CA LEU A 83 2.23 7.97 -12.86
C LEU A 83 3.27 8.97 -13.41
N ASP A 84 3.00 9.57 -14.56
CA ASP A 84 3.83 10.64 -15.14
C ASP A 84 3.31 12.02 -14.72
N ASP A 85 2.31 12.09 -13.83
CA ASP A 85 1.80 13.35 -13.30
C ASP A 85 2.95 14.09 -12.59
N PRO A 86 3.35 15.30 -13.08
CA PRO A 86 4.43 16.07 -12.47
C PRO A 86 4.13 16.44 -11.01
N ALA A 87 2.87 16.43 -10.57
CA ALA A 87 2.50 16.64 -9.18
C ALA A 87 3.02 15.54 -8.25
N LEU A 88 3.41 14.36 -8.75
CA LEU A 88 3.99 13.28 -7.96
C LEU A 88 5.47 13.51 -7.61
N LEU A 89 6.16 14.39 -8.34
CA LEU A 89 7.58 14.64 -8.14
C LEU A 89 7.82 15.27 -6.76
N GLY A 90 8.71 14.65 -5.99
CA GLY A 90 9.10 15.13 -4.66
C GLY A 90 8.08 14.85 -3.55
N ARG A 91 6.97 14.14 -3.84
CA ARG A 91 6.02 13.68 -2.82
C ARG A 91 6.46 12.35 -2.22
N PRO A 92 6.28 12.13 -0.91
CA PRO A 92 6.43 10.80 -0.34
C PRO A 92 5.38 9.85 -0.95
N ALA A 93 5.69 8.56 -1.04
CA ALA A 93 4.79 7.56 -1.62
C ALA A 93 4.61 6.34 -0.71
N ILE A 94 3.37 5.88 -0.59
CA ILE A 94 2.99 4.60 0.00
C ILE A 94 2.81 3.60 -1.14
N LEU A 95 3.64 2.56 -1.14
CA LEU A 95 3.67 1.54 -2.18
C LEU A 95 2.96 0.27 -1.70
N VAL A 96 1.95 -0.20 -2.45
CA VAL A 96 1.06 -1.28 -2.00
C VAL A 96 1.09 -2.47 -2.95
N GLY A 97 1.36 -3.66 -2.41
CA GLY A 97 1.04 -4.93 -3.08
C GLY A 97 2.14 -5.53 -3.97
N GLU A 98 3.40 -5.12 -3.82
CA GLU A 98 4.58 -5.77 -4.41
C GLU A 98 5.79 -5.62 -3.49
N SER A 99 6.85 -6.40 -3.72
CA SER A 99 8.08 -6.34 -2.94
C SER A 99 8.93 -5.10 -3.26
N LEU A 100 9.74 -4.67 -2.29
CA LEU A 100 10.65 -3.52 -2.45
C LEU A 100 11.56 -3.66 -3.68
N GLY A 101 12.11 -4.85 -3.93
CA GLY A 101 12.96 -5.09 -5.10
C GLY A 101 12.23 -4.89 -6.42
N ARG A 102 10.93 -5.20 -6.49
CA ARG A 102 10.13 -4.95 -7.70
C ARG A 102 9.78 -3.47 -7.85
N TRP A 103 9.49 -2.79 -6.74
CA TRP A 103 9.26 -1.36 -6.75
C TRP A 103 10.49 -0.56 -7.18
N ALA A 104 11.67 -0.88 -6.62
CA ALA A 104 12.92 -0.23 -6.98
C ALA A 104 13.26 -0.37 -8.48
N ASN A 105 12.88 -1.48 -9.10
CA ASN A 105 13.06 -1.70 -10.53
C ASN A 105 12.00 -0.99 -11.40
N ALA A 106 10.79 -0.76 -10.86
CA ALA A 106 9.67 -0.22 -11.63
C ALA A 106 9.52 1.30 -11.53
N LEU A 107 9.95 1.90 -10.41
CA LEU A 107 9.84 3.33 -10.15
C LEU A 107 11.24 3.92 -9.91
N PRO A 108 11.83 4.62 -10.88
CA PRO A 108 13.10 5.29 -10.68
C PRO A 108 12.90 6.52 -9.79
N THR A 109 13.28 6.38 -8.52
CA THR A 109 13.59 7.47 -7.58
C THR A 109 12.39 8.26 -7.03
N THR A 110 11.82 7.80 -5.92
CA THR A 110 11.07 8.61 -4.96
C THR A 110 11.34 8.04 -3.57
N VAL A 111 11.53 8.89 -2.56
CA VAL A 111 11.81 8.47 -1.18
C VAL A 111 10.65 7.59 -0.71
N VAL A 112 10.96 6.30 -0.50
CA VAL A 112 10.02 5.28 -0.04
C VAL A 112 10.08 5.26 1.47
N THR A 113 8.99 5.60 2.11
CA THR A 113 8.78 5.26 3.51
C THR A 113 8.00 3.96 3.56
N GLU A 114 8.61 2.95 4.17
CA GLU A 114 8.06 1.62 4.32
C GLU A 114 6.69 1.67 5.00
N ALA A 115 5.74 1.05 4.34
CA ALA A 115 4.70 0.30 5.00
C ALA A 115 4.86 -1.14 4.53
N GLU A 116 5.78 -1.88 5.14
CA GLU A 116 5.76 -3.33 5.03
C GLU A 116 4.55 -3.84 5.83
N LEU A 117 3.37 -3.67 5.27
CA LEU A 117 2.21 -4.46 5.65
C LEU A 117 2.42 -5.84 5.04
N ASP A 118 3.14 -6.70 5.77
CA ASP A 118 3.13 -8.14 5.55
C ASP A 118 1.71 -8.67 5.84
N LEU A 119 0.78 -8.37 4.93
CA LEU A 119 -0.56 -8.96 4.93
C LEU A 119 -0.49 -10.30 4.19
N THR A 120 0.34 -11.20 4.71
CA THR A 120 0.12 -12.61 4.53
C THR A 120 -1.17 -12.96 5.30
N TYR A 121 -2.33 -12.74 4.67
CA TYR A 121 -3.57 -13.39 5.08
C TYR A 121 -3.47 -14.87 4.72
N THR A 122 -2.66 -15.58 5.51
CA THR A 122 -2.63 -17.04 5.55
C THR A 122 -3.99 -17.49 6.04
N THR A 123 -4.78 -18.06 5.13
CA THR A 123 -5.82 -19.02 5.52
C THR A 123 -5.14 -20.07 6.40
N PRO A 124 -5.67 -20.44 7.59
CA PRO A 124 -4.93 -21.32 8.48
C PRO A 124 -4.79 -22.69 7.82
N ALA A 125 -3.57 -23.02 7.42
CA ALA A 125 -3.16 -24.38 7.10
C ALA A 125 -1.69 -24.52 7.50
N PHE A 126 -1.50 -24.85 8.79
CA PHE A 126 -0.46 -25.73 9.32
C PHE A 126 1.02 -25.47 8.97
N GLY A 127 1.84 -25.28 10.02
CA GLY A 127 3.29 -25.50 10.00
C GLY A 127 4.10 -24.29 10.42
N GLY A 128 4.29 -24.11 11.74
CA GLY A 128 4.98 -22.96 12.31
C GLY A 128 6.46 -22.85 11.99
N PHE A 129 7.05 -21.72 12.36
CA PHE A 129 8.41 -21.61 12.90
C PHE A 129 8.46 -20.43 13.88
N ASP A 130 9.31 -20.60 14.89
CA ASP A 130 9.39 -19.85 16.13
C ASP A 130 9.57 -18.33 16.00
N THR A 131 8.83 -17.61 16.84
CA THR A 131 9.07 -16.23 17.28
C THR A 131 10.37 -16.09 18.03
N VAL A 132 11.19 -15.07 17.70
CA VAL A 132 11.83 -14.21 18.70
C VAL A 132 11.91 -12.77 18.16
N VAL A 133 11.10 -11.88 18.73
CA VAL A 133 11.40 -10.45 18.82
C VAL A 133 11.53 -10.17 20.31
N GLU A 134 12.70 -9.75 20.77
CA GLU A 134 12.80 -9.07 22.06
C GLU A 134 13.00 -7.57 21.82
N PRO A 135 12.13 -6.72 22.37
CA PRO A 135 12.32 -5.27 22.40
C PRO A 135 13.02 -4.88 23.72
N THR A 136 13.86 -3.84 23.69
CA THR A 136 13.86 -2.84 24.78
C THR A 136 14.64 -1.57 24.44
N SER A 137 13.86 -0.50 24.28
CA SER A 137 13.94 0.80 24.97
C SER A 137 15.30 1.44 25.30
N THR A 138 15.50 2.61 24.69
CA THR A 138 16.04 3.88 25.21
C THR A 138 16.42 3.97 26.70
N THR A 139 17.62 4.52 26.99
CA THR A 139 17.84 5.60 27.98
C THR A 139 19.17 6.33 27.71
N GLU A 140 19.04 7.59 27.32
CA GLU A 140 19.69 8.82 27.81
C GLU A 140 21.14 8.84 28.38
N VAL A 141 21.98 9.66 27.70
CA VAL A 141 22.98 10.68 28.13
C VAL A 141 24.04 10.35 29.22
N ALA A 142 25.30 10.29 28.76
CA ALA A 142 26.52 11.08 29.09
C ALA A 142 26.83 11.52 30.55
N PRO A 143 28.09 11.87 30.93
CA PRO A 143 29.25 12.22 30.09
C PRO A 143 30.37 11.17 30.00
#